data_AF-A0A0L9VK16-F1
#
_entry.id   AF-A0A0L9VK16-F1
#
_cell.length_a   1.000
_cell.length_b   1.000
_cell.length_c   1.000
_cell.angle_alpha   90.00
_cell.angle_beta   90.00
_cell.angle_gamma   90.00
#
_symmetry.space_group_name_H-M   'P 1'
#
loop_
_entity.id
_entity.type
_entity.pdbx_description
1 polymer ?
#
loop_
_entity_poly.entity_id
_entity_poly.type
_entity_poly.pdbx_seq_one_letter_code
_entity_poly.pdbx_strand_id
1 'polypeptide(L)'
;MIYTAIDTFYLTDEQLANSPSRKDGIDEATETTLRIYGCDLVQESGILLRLPQAVMATGQILFHRFYCKKSFAGFDVKKVAASCVWLASKLEENPRKARQVIIVFHRMECRKENFPMEHLNLCSKKYVDLKMELRVTERHILKETGFICHVEPPHKFIPTYLAILETPPELRQEAWNLANDSLRTTLCVRFKSEVVACGVVYAAARRFQVPLPENPPWWKAFDGEKSEIDEVCRVLAHLYSLPKTQYIPVCKDSRMSDDESKDMTKEEHVLKSKSDCRSEVIGETCKDKDRNRDRNRKRDRDRDMYRTKSRDSDRRGYKHF
;
A
#
# COMPACT_ATOMS: atom_id res chain seq x y z
N MET A 1 14.54 -17.78 -8.47
CA MET A 1 13.53 -17.40 -9.48
C MET A 1 12.51 -16.52 -8.78
N ILE A 2 12.72 -15.21 -8.80
CA ILE A 2 11.71 -14.25 -8.32
C ILE A 2 10.70 -14.18 -9.46
N TYR A 3 9.49 -14.69 -9.27
CA TYR A 3 8.40 -14.37 -10.18
C TYR A 3 8.26 -12.85 -10.15
N THR A 4 8.75 -12.16 -11.17
CA THR A 4 8.28 -10.80 -11.46
C THR A 4 6.79 -10.99 -11.74
N ALA A 5 5.95 -10.71 -10.74
CA ALA A 5 4.52 -10.70 -10.93
C ALA A 5 4.27 -9.74 -12.10
N ILE A 6 3.80 -10.27 -13.23
CA ILE A 6 3.59 -9.47 -14.43
C ILE A 6 2.55 -8.41 -14.05
N ASP A 7 3.03 -7.19 -13.88
CA ASP A 7 2.18 -6.06 -13.62
C ASP A 7 1.42 -5.75 -14.91
N THR A 8 0.17 -6.20 -14.97
CA THR A 8 -0.69 -6.09 -16.15
C THR A 8 -1.67 -4.92 -16.03
N PHE A 9 -1.48 -4.05 -15.04
CA PHE A 9 -2.34 -2.90 -14.79
C PHE A 9 -1.92 -1.71 -15.68
N TYR A 10 -2.07 -1.85 -17.00
CA TYR A 10 -1.89 -0.76 -17.95
C TYR A 10 -3.18 -0.54 -18.73
N LEU A 11 -3.54 0.73 -18.88
CA LEU A 11 -4.80 1.17 -19.48
C LEU A 11 -4.53 2.00 -20.72
N THR A 12 -5.37 1.81 -21.73
CA THR A 12 -5.40 2.65 -22.92
C THR A 12 -6.04 4.01 -22.62
N ASP A 13 -5.73 5.00 -23.46
CA ASP A 13 -6.32 6.34 -23.32
C ASP A 13 -7.85 6.32 -23.47
N GLU A 14 -8.40 5.42 -24.29
CA GLU A 14 -9.85 5.22 -24.41
C GLU A 14 -10.49 4.70 -23.12
N GLN A 15 -9.83 3.76 -22.44
CA GLN A 15 -10.30 3.25 -21.14
C GLN A 15 -10.25 4.33 -20.05
N LEU A 16 -9.25 5.20 -20.08
CA LEU A 16 -9.16 6.33 -19.16
C LEU A 16 -10.18 7.43 -19.46
N ALA A 17 -10.45 7.70 -20.75
CA ALA A 17 -11.52 8.62 -21.15
C ALA A 17 -12.90 8.13 -20.73
N ASN A 18 -13.11 6.80 -20.71
CA ASN A 18 -14.34 6.14 -20.27
C ASN A 18 -14.29 5.66 -18.81
N SER A 19 -13.70 6.46 -17.92
CA SER A 19 -13.51 6.11 -16.50
C SER A 19 -14.84 5.87 -15.76
N PRO A 20 -14.84 5.11 -14.65
CA PRO A 20 -16.02 4.98 -13.79
C PRO A 20 -16.55 6.32 -13.29
N SER A 21 -15.67 7.28 -12.99
CA SER A 21 -16.06 8.63 -12.56
C SER A 21 -16.78 9.40 -13.68
N ARG A 22 -16.35 9.24 -14.94
CA ARG A 22 -17.04 9.82 -16.11
C ARG A 22 -18.45 9.27 -16.26
N LYS A 23 -18.63 7.96 -16.06
CA LYS A 23 -19.95 7.30 -16.10
C LYS A 23 -20.89 7.81 -15.00
N ASP A 24 -20.35 8.23 -13.87
CA ASP A 24 -21.11 8.85 -12.77
C ASP A 24 -21.31 10.37 -12.92
N GLY A 25 -20.88 10.96 -14.05
CA GLY A 25 -21.10 12.37 -14.37
C GLY A 25 -20.01 13.33 -13.87
N ILE A 26 -18.85 12.83 -13.45
CA ILE A 26 -17.70 13.67 -13.07
C ILE A 26 -16.90 14.03 -14.32
N ASP A 27 -16.66 15.32 -14.54
CA ASP A 27 -15.93 15.81 -15.71
C ASP A 27 -14.43 15.57 -15.66
N GLU A 28 -13.84 15.56 -16.86
CA GLU A 28 -12.50 16.03 -17.19
C GLU A 28 -11.56 16.40 -16.03
N ALA A 29 -11.65 17.70 -15.78
CA ALA A 29 -10.78 18.49 -14.96
C ALA A 29 -11.02 18.21 -13.48
N THR A 30 -12.27 17.94 -13.07
CA THR A 30 -12.60 17.58 -11.69
C THR A 30 -11.95 16.26 -11.30
N GLU A 31 -12.02 15.23 -12.15
CA GLU A 31 -11.34 13.95 -11.86
C GLU A 31 -9.82 14.13 -11.77
N THR A 32 -9.23 14.88 -12.70
CA THR A 32 -7.78 15.18 -12.69
C THR A 32 -7.38 15.94 -11.42
N THR A 33 -8.16 16.93 -11.01
CA THR A 33 -7.95 17.72 -9.79
C THR A 33 -8.02 16.83 -8.54
N LEU A 34 -9.01 15.93 -8.46
CA LEU A 34 -9.16 14.99 -7.35
C LEU A 34 -8.04 13.96 -7.29
N ARG A 35 -7.56 13.50 -8.44
CA ARG A 35 -6.40 12.59 -8.49
C ARG A 35 -5.16 13.24 -7.92
N ILE A 36 -4.83 14.45 -8.40
CA ILE A 36 -3.68 15.21 -7.91
C ILE A 36 -3.86 15.55 -6.42
N TYR A 37 -5.05 15.97 -6.00
CA TYR A 37 -5.37 16.26 -4.60
C TYR A 37 -5.15 15.05 -3.68
N GLY A 38 -5.60 13.85 -4.10
CA GLY A 38 -5.36 12.61 -3.37
C GLY A 38 -3.89 12.26 -3.28
N CYS A 39 -3.15 12.39 -4.37
CA CYS A 39 -1.69 12.18 -4.39
C CYS A 39 -0.95 13.18 -3.49
N ASP A 40 -1.40 14.42 -3.41
CA ASP A 40 -0.86 15.43 -2.50
C ASP A 40 -1.13 15.06 -1.02
N LEU A 41 -2.30 14.50 -0.70
CA LEU A 41 -2.60 13.98 0.65
C LEU A 41 -1.70 12.79 1.01
N VAL A 42 -1.47 11.87 0.08
CA VAL A 42 -0.55 10.73 0.28
C VAL A 42 0.86 11.22 0.56
N GLN A 43 1.36 12.17 -0.24
CA GLN A 43 2.71 12.73 -0.06
C GLN A 43 2.85 13.45 1.28
N GLU A 44 1.91 14.35 1.59
CA GLU A 44 1.97 15.15 2.81
C GLU A 44 1.85 14.29 4.08
N SER A 45 0.93 13.33 4.09
CA SER A 45 0.78 12.40 5.21
C SER A 45 2.01 11.52 5.39
N GLY A 46 2.65 11.09 4.30
CA GLY A 46 3.91 10.35 4.32
C GLY A 46 5.03 11.11 5.03
N ILE A 47 5.19 12.41 4.72
CA ILE A 47 6.15 13.30 5.37
C ILE A 47 5.84 13.43 6.87
N LEU A 48 4.58 13.69 7.23
CA LEU A 48 4.16 13.85 8.63
C LEU A 48 4.31 12.55 9.44
N LEU A 49 4.16 11.39 8.80
CA LEU A 49 4.37 10.07 9.38
C LEU A 49 5.83 9.60 9.32
N ARG A 50 6.74 10.41 8.75
CA ARG A 50 8.16 10.06 8.54
C ARG A 50 8.32 8.72 7.84
N LEU A 51 7.58 8.52 6.75
CA LEU A 51 7.68 7.32 5.92
C LEU A 51 8.72 7.54 4.81
N PRO A 52 9.41 6.48 4.34
CA PRO A 52 10.35 6.57 3.22
C PRO A 52 9.62 6.72 1.89
N GLN A 53 10.14 7.50 0.93
CA GLN A 53 9.47 7.84 -0.34
C GLN A 53 8.89 6.64 -1.11
N ALA A 54 9.48 5.44 -0.99
CA ALA A 54 8.92 4.21 -1.54
C ALA A 54 7.45 3.97 -1.12
N VAL A 55 7.11 4.23 0.15
CA VAL A 55 5.73 4.09 0.66
C VAL A 55 4.77 5.09 0.01
N MET A 56 5.25 6.30 -0.29
CA MET A 56 4.45 7.37 -0.91
C MET A 56 4.19 6.99 -2.36
N ALA A 57 5.23 6.56 -3.08
CA ALA A 57 5.11 6.09 -4.44
C ALA A 57 4.13 4.91 -4.55
N THR A 58 4.27 3.91 -3.69
CA THR A 58 3.35 2.77 -3.65
C THR A 58 1.91 3.20 -3.32
N GLY A 59 1.74 4.11 -2.35
CA GLY A 59 0.43 4.67 -2.01
C GLY A 59 -0.24 5.40 -3.18
N GLN A 60 0.51 6.22 -3.93
CA GLN A 60 0.00 6.97 -5.08
C GLN A 60 -0.36 6.05 -6.25
N ILE A 61 0.45 5.04 -6.55
CA ILE A 61 0.14 4.07 -7.61
C ILE A 61 -1.12 3.28 -7.25
N LEU A 62 -1.24 2.76 -6.03
CA LEU A 62 -2.44 2.05 -5.58
C LEU A 62 -3.69 2.94 -5.65
N PHE A 63 -3.54 4.21 -5.28
CA PHE A 63 -4.61 5.21 -5.36
C PHE A 63 -5.06 5.43 -6.81
N HIS A 64 -4.12 5.62 -7.75
CA HIS A 64 -4.44 5.76 -9.18
C HIS A 64 -5.15 4.51 -9.72
N ARG A 65 -4.64 3.32 -9.41
CA ARG A 65 -5.24 2.02 -9.81
C ARG A 65 -6.65 1.87 -9.31
N PHE A 66 -6.90 2.19 -8.03
CA PHE A 66 -8.22 2.10 -7.43
C PHE A 66 -9.25 2.94 -8.21
N TYR A 67 -8.94 4.21 -8.48
CA TYR A 67 -9.84 5.12 -9.20
C TYR A 67 -9.90 4.86 -10.71
N CYS A 68 -9.14 3.91 -11.26
CA CYS A 68 -9.39 3.41 -12.61
C CYS A 68 -10.55 2.41 -12.65
N LYS A 69 -10.87 1.77 -11.51
CA LYS A 69 -11.96 0.78 -11.37
C LYS A 69 -13.16 1.28 -10.59
N LYS A 70 -12.96 2.28 -9.71
CA LYS A 70 -14.00 2.94 -8.93
C LYS A 70 -14.10 4.41 -9.22
N SER A 71 -15.25 4.96 -8.85
CA SER A 71 -15.61 6.35 -9.07
C SER A 71 -15.38 7.18 -7.82
N PHE A 72 -14.94 8.44 -8.01
CA PHE A 72 -14.90 9.45 -6.94
C PHE A 72 -16.29 9.79 -6.39
N ALA A 73 -17.37 9.49 -7.12
CA ALA A 73 -18.74 9.67 -6.64
C ALA A 73 -19.13 8.65 -5.56
N GLY A 74 -18.52 7.46 -5.57
CA GLY A 74 -18.82 6.37 -4.65
C GLY A 74 -17.81 6.20 -3.52
N PHE A 75 -16.57 6.70 -3.70
CA PHE A 75 -15.51 6.59 -2.71
C PHE A 75 -14.86 7.95 -2.48
N ASP A 76 -14.84 8.39 -1.22
CA ASP A 76 -14.24 9.66 -0.83
C ASP A 76 -12.72 9.64 -0.98
N VAL A 77 -12.19 10.71 -1.58
CA VAL A 77 -10.76 10.86 -1.88
C VAL A 77 -9.90 10.85 -0.63
N LYS A 78 -10.34 11.47 0.48
CA LYS A 78 -9.58 11.57 1.72
C LYS A 78 -9.49 10.20 2.39
N LYS A 79 -10.60 9.46 2.43
CA LYS A 79 -10.68 8.09 2.98
C LYS A 79 -9.79 7.12 2.20
N VAL A 80 -9.89 7.13 0.86
CA VAL A 80 -9.07 6.25 0.02
C VAL A 80 -7.58 6.59 0.15
N ALA A 81 -7.21 7.87 0.13
CA ALA A 81 -5.82 8.28 0.32
C ALA A 81 -5.25 7.80 1.68
N ALA A 82 -6.01 7.91 2.77
CA ALA A 82 -5.60 7.41 4.09
C ALA A 82 -5.39 5.90 4.10
N SER A 83 -6.31 5.13 3.49
CA SER A 83 -6.18 3.68 3.38
C SER A 83 -5.05 3.26 2.45
N CYS A 84 -4.78 3.98 1.36
CA CYS A 84 -3.62 3.74 0.50
C CYS A 84 -2.31 3.91 1.26
N VAL A 85 -2.14 4.97 2.05
CA VAL A 85 -0.95 5.18 2.89
C VAL A 85 -0.81 4.07 3.93
N TRP A 86 -1.91 3.70 4.58
CA TRP A 86 -1.89 2.65 5.59
C TRP A 86 -1.52 1.29 5.00
N LEU A 87 -2.10 0.93 3.86
CA LEU A 87 -1.79 -0.30 3.12
C LEU A 87 -0.35 -0.30 2.60
N ALA A 88 0.08 0.77 1.90
CA ALA A 88 1.43 0.89 1.35
C ALA A 88 2.50 0.80 2.45
N SER A 89 2.24 1.35 3.64
CA SER A 89 3.17 1.25 4.77
C SER A 89 3.42 -0.21 5.18
N LYS A 90 2.42 -1.09 5.03
CA LYS A 90 2.58 -2.53 5.30
C LYS A 90 3.31 -3.23 4.16
N LEU A 91 2.98 -2.90 2.92
CA LEU A 91 3.58 -3.52 1.73
C LEU A 91 5.09 -3.25 1.62
N GLU A 92 5.51 -2.05 2.03
CA GLU A 92 6.91 -1.62 2.03
C GLU A 92 7.63 -1.89 3.37
N GLU A 93 7.10 -2.78 4.22
CA GLU A 93 7.71 -3.17 5.50
C GLU A 93 8.00 -2.00 6.47
N ASN A 94 7.21 -0.93 6.39
CA ASN A 94 7.26 0.25 7.26
C ASN A 94 5.91 0.50 7.97
N PRO A 95 5.31 -0.50 8.64
CA PRO A 95 3.91 -0.45 9.05
C PRO A 95 3.62 0.66 10.06
N ARG A 96 2.53 1.40 9.83
CA ARG A 96 2.00 2.39 10.78
C ARG A 96 0.73 1.90 11.47
N LYS A 97 0.55 2.29 12.73
CA LYS A 97 -0.69 2.00 13.46
C LYS A 97 -1.82 2.85 12.86
N ALA A 98 -3.01 2.27 12.69
CA ALA A 98 -4.19 2.99 12.19
C ALA A 98 -4.43 4.32 12.92
N ARG A 99 -4.24 4.34 14.25
CA ARG A 99 -4.33 5.55 15.08
C ARG A 99 -3.44 6.69 14.54
N GLN A 100 -2.19 6.41 14.15
CA GLN A 100 -1.26 7.43 13.69
C GLN A 100 -1.71 8.02 12.35
N VAL A 101 -2.12 7.15 11.42
CA VAL A 101 -2.62 7.57 10.10
C VAL A 101 -3.86 8.46 10.27
N ILE A 102 -4.84 8.02 11.06
CA ILE A 102 -6.08 8.76 11.30
C ILE A 102 -5.81 10.15 11.92
N ILE A 103 -4.93 10.22 12.93
CA ILE A 103 -4.57 11.51 13.57
C ILE A 103 -3.92 12.46 12.56
N VAL A 104 -3.02 11.95 11.71
CA VAL A 104 -2.34 12.77 10.69
C VAL A 104 -3.33 13.29 9.66
N PHE A 105 -4.19 12.43 9.12
CA PHE A 105 -5.22 12.86 8.16
C PHE A 105 -6.21 13.85 8.76
N HIS A 106 -6.65 13.62 10.00
CA HIS A 106 -7.51 14.56 10.71
C HIS A 106 -6.84 15.93 10.89
N ARG A 107 -5.57 15.95 11.30
CA ARG A 107 -4.81 17.20 11.45
C ARG A 107 -4.65 17.94 10.12
N MET A 108 -4.38 17.21 9.04
CA MET A 108 -4.26 17.79 7.70
C MET A 108 -5.59 18.41 7.24
N GLU A 109 -6.71 17.73 7.49
CA GLU A 109 -8.05 18.23 7.21
C GLU A 109 -8.34 19.51 7.99
N CYS A 110 -8.11 19.54 9.31
CA CYS A 110 -8.31 20.75 10.11
C CYS A 110 -7.48 21.93 9.59
N ARG A 111 -6.22 21.69 9.17
CA ARG A 111 -5.36 22.74 8.62
C ARG A 111 -5.84 23.24 7.26
N LYS A 112 -6.34 22.36 6.38
CA LYS A 112 -6.82 22.76 5.03
C LYS A 112 -8.16 23.49 5.10
N GLU A 113 -9.01 23.13 6.04
CA GLU A 113 -10.37 23.71 6.21
C GLU A 113 -10.41 24.84 7.26
N ASN A 114 -9.25 25.27 7.78
CA ASN A 114 -9.11 26.29 8.82
C ASN A 114 -9.94 26.02 10.10
N PHE A 115 -10.15 24.75 10.42
CA PHE A 115 -10.78 24.36 11.68
C PHE A 115 -9.79 24.48 12.85
N PRO A 116 -10.32 24.62 14.09
CA PRO A 116 -9.49 24.53 15.29
C PRO A 116 -8.63 23.25 15.28
N MET A 117 -7.35 23.39 15.63
CA MET A 117 -6.41 22.26 15.74
C MET A 117 -6.67 21.45 17.02
N GLU A 118 -7.89 20.97 17.19
CA GLU A 118 -8.29 20.14 18.32
C GLU A 118 -7.74 18.72 18.16
N HIS A 119 -7.40 18.11 19.30
CA HIS A 119 -6.94 16.73 19.30
C HIS A 119 -8.12 15.77 19.08
N LEU A 120 -7.96 14.82 18.16
CA LEU A 120 -8.97 13.78 17.96
C LEU A 120 -9.09 12.92 19.22
N ASN A 121 -10.24 12.99 19.89
CA ASN A 121 -10.52 12.13 21.03
C ASN A 121 -10.65 10.66 20.57
N LEU A 122 -9.77 9.79 21.08
CA LEU A 122 -9.68 8.37 20.71
C LEU A 122 -10.82 7.51 21.26
N CYS A 123 -11.57 8.02 22.23
CA CYS A 123 -12.77 7.38 22.75
C CYS A 123 -14.04 7.90 22.07
N SER A 124 -13.92 8.88 21.15
CA SER A 124 -15.08 9.43 20.45
C SER A 124 -15.63 8.43 19.43
N LYS A 125 -16.95 8.49 19.21
CA LYS A 125 -17.63 7.77 18.13
C LYS A 125 -16.97 8.06 16.77
N LYS A 126 -16.63 9.33 16.51
CA LYS A 126 -15.91 9.76 15.29
C LYS A 126 -14.63 8.96 15.04
N TYR A 127 -13.79 8.76 16.05
CA TYR A 127 -12.57 7.97 15.89
C TYR A 127 -12.85 6.49 15.62
N VAL A 128 -13.86 5.91 16.28
CA VAL A 128 -14.27 4.52 16.07
C VAL A 128 -14.75 4.33 14.62
N ASP A 129 -15.59 5.24 14.14
CA ASP A 129 -16.12 5.24 12.77
C ASP A 129 -14.99 5.38 11.75
N LEU A 130 -14.10 6.37 11.90
CA LEU A 130 -12.93 6.55 11.02
C LEU A 130 -12.02 5.31 10.98
N LYS A 131 -11.84 4.64 12.11
CA LYS A 131 -11.03 3.42 12.19
C LYS A 131 -11.70 2.23 11.50
N MET A 132 -13.03 2.15 11.55
CA MET A 132 -13.81 1.15 10.82
C MET A 132 -13.73 1.42 9.32
N GLU A 133 -13.99 2.66 8.89
CA GLU A 133 -13.91 3.09 7.50
C GLU A 133 -12.53 2.85 6.89
N LEU A 134 -11.44 3.12 7.62
CA LEU A 134 -10.08 2.87 7.16
C LEU A 134 -9.86 1.39 6.79
N ARG A 135 -10.41 0.48 7.60
CA ARG A 135 -10.31 -0.98 7.39
C ARG A 135 -11.19 -1.46 6.25
N VAL A 136 -12.41 -0.94 6.16
CA VAL A 136 -13.34 -1.26 5.07
C VAL A 136 -12.76 -0.78 3.74
N THR A 137 -12.27 0.45 3.68
CA THR A 137 -11.68 1.02 2.47
C THR A 137 -10.41 0.28 2.05
N GLU A 138 -9.56 -0.14 3.00
CA GLU A 138 -8.41 -1.00 2.69
C GLU A 138 -8.84 -2.31 2.02
N ARG A 139 -9.90 -2.96 2.52
CA ARG A 139 -10.43 -4.19 1.93
C ARG A 139 -10.91 -3.96 0.50
N HIS A 140 -11.57 -2.83 0.24
CA HIS A 140 -11.99 -2.43 -1.10
C HIS A 140 -10.79 -2.24 -2.02
N ILE A 141 -9.73 -1.55 -1.57
CA ILE A 141 -8.52 -1.37 -2.37
C ILE A 141 -7.94 -2.72 -2.78
N LEU A 142 -7.76 -3.65 -1.83
CA LEU A 142 -7.23 -4.99 -2.10
C LEU A 142 -8.10 -5.81 -3.07
N LYS A 143 -9.43 -5.75 -2.89
CA LYS A 143 -10.40 -6.44 -3.77
C LYS A 143 -10.31 -5.90 -5.19
N GLU A 144 -10.28 -4.58 -5.36
CA GLU A 144 -10.28 -3.95 -6.68
C GLU A 144 -8.93 -4.05 -7.39
N THR A 145 -7.81 -4.04 -6.66
CA THR A 145 -6.48 -4.34 -7.24
C THR A 145 -6.27 -5.84 -7.50
N GLY A 146 -7.20 -6.70 -7.09
CA GLY A 146 -7.08 -8.16 -7.23
C GLY A 146 -5.88 -8.71 -6.45
N PHE A 147 -5.51 -8.06 -5.34
CA PHE A 147 -4.29 -8.33 -4.57
C PHE A 147 -2.96 -8.14 -5.33
N ILE A 148 -2.99 -7.60 -6.55
CA ILE A 148 -1.80 -7.19 -7.30
C ILE A 148 -1.34 -5.83 -6.77
N CYS A 149 -0.65 -5.87 -5.63
CA CYS A 149 -0.19 -4.68 -4.92
C CYS A 149 1.32 -4.43 -5.06
N HIS A 150 2.04 -5.33 -5.74
CA HIS A 150 3.43 -5.08 -6.12
C HIS A 150 3.47 -3.98 -7.17
N VAL A 151 4.29 -2.98 -6.93
CA VAL A 151 4.48 -1.84 -7.82
C VAL A 151 5.96 -1.53 -7.93
N GLU A 152 6.41 -1.17 -9.12
CA GLU A 152 7.76 -0.73 -9.34
C GLU A 152 7.71 0.74 -9.75
N PRO A 153 8.10 1.70 -8.90
CA PRO A 153 8.08 3.11 -9.29
C PRO A 153 9.25 3.44 -10.24
N PRO A 154 9.12 4.50 -11.07
CA PRO A 154 10.15 4.90 -12.04
C PRO A 154 11.51 5.19 -11.40
N HIS A 155 11.52 5.60 -10.12
CA HIS A 155 12.73 5.88 -9.33
C HIS A 155 13.76 4.76 -9.34
N LYS A 156 13.32 3.50 -9.45
CA LYS A 156 14.20 2.32 -9.44
C LYS A 156 15.15 2.29 -10.65
N PHE A 157 14.73 2.87 -11.78
CA PHE A 157 15.47 2.81 -13.05
C PHE A 157 16.38 4.01 -13.27
N ILE A 158 16.06 5.16 -12.68
CA ILE A 158 16.75 6.44 -12.90
C ILE A 158 18.27 6.35 -12.66
N PRO A 159 18.78 5.80 -11.53
CA PRO A 159 20.22 5.75 -11.29
C PRO A 159 20.97 4.94 -12.36
N THR A 160 20.39 3.82 -12.79
CA THR A 160 20.96 2.95 -13.81
C THR A 160 21.00 3.64 -15.17
N TYR A 161 19.91 4.31 -15.56
CA TYR A 161 19.84 5.02 -16.84
C TYR A 161 20.84 6.16 -16.89
N LEU A 162 20.89 6.99 -15.84
CA LEU A 162 21.83 8.10 -15.75
C LEU A 162 23.30 7.65 -15.76
N ALA A 163 23.61 6.50 -15.15
CA ALA A 163 24.94 5.92 -15.15
C ALA A 163 25.35 5.40 -16.54
N ILE A 164 24.45 4.70 -17.23
CA ILE A 164 24.70 4.20 -18.59
C ILE A 164 24.88 5.36 -19.59
N LEU A 165 24.15 6.45 -19.39
CA LEU A 165 24.24 7.65 -20.23
C LEU A 165 25.41 8.58 -19.85
N GLU A 166 26.19 8.23 -18.82
CA GLU A 166 27.32 9.03 -18.32
C GLU A 166 26.95 10.49 -18.03
N THR A 167 25.74 10.70 -17.50
CA THR A 167 25.19 12.04 -17.28
C THR A 167 25.75 12.74 -16.03
N PRO A 168 25.73 14.09 -16.00
CA PRO A 168 26.17 14.85 -14.83
C PRO A 168 25.36 14.52 -13.56
N PRO A 169 25.99 14.50 -12.37
CA PRO A 169 25.32 14.12 -11.13
C PRO A 169 24.16 15.06 -10.74
N GLU A 170 24.16 16.31 -11.20
CA GLU A 170 23.11 17.30 -10.98
C GLU A 170 21.77 16.84 -11.58
N LEU A 171 21.84 16.08 -12.68
CA LEU A 171 20.66 15.58 -13.38
C LEU A 171 19.87 14.57 -12.55
N ARG A 172 20.55 13.87 -11.63
CA ARG A 172 19.95 12.85 -10.77
C ARG A 172 18.83 13.41 -9.90
N GLN A 173 19.09 14.53 -9.24
CA GLN A 173 18.09 15.13 -8.35
C GLN A 173 16.90 15.65 -9.15
N GLU A 174 17.14 16.24 -10.32
CA GLU A 174 16.06 16.75 -11.17
C GLU A 174 15.20 15.62 -11.72
N ALA A 175 15.80 14.56 -12.26
CA ALA A 175 15.07 13.39 -12.73
C ALA A 175 14.26 12.74 -11.59
N TRP A 176 14.82 12.71 -10.37
CA TRP A 176 14.12 12.21 -9.18
C TRP A 176 12.91 13.07 -8.80
N ASN A 177 13.04 14.40 -8.88
CA ASN A 177 11.95 15.34 -8.62
C ASN A 177 10.83 15.17 -9.67
N LEU A 178 11.19 15.10 -10.95
CA LEU A 178 10.25 14.84 -12.05
C LEU A 178 9.55 13.48 -11.90
N ALA A 179 10.24 12.48 -11.38
CA ALA A 179 9.64 11.17 -11.07
C ALA A 179 8.67 11.22 -9.89
N ASN A 180 8.89 12.09 -8.89
CA ASN A 180 7.89 12.32 -7.85
C ASN A 180 6.65 13.03 -8.42
N ASP A 181 6.86 14.00 -9.33
CA ASP A 181 5.77 14.73 -9.96
C ASP A 181 4.95 13.84 -10.91
N SER A 182 5.60 12.89 -11.61
CA SER A 182 4.90 11.96 -12.51
C SER A 182 3.89 11.07 -11.76
N LEU A 183 4.15 10.73 -10.49
CA LEU A 183 3.24 9.97 -9.63
C LEU A 183 1.95 10.72 -9.25
N ARG A 184 1.89 12.03 -9.49
CA ARG A 184 0.67 12.84 -9.33
C ARG A 184 -0.24 12.74 -10.56
N THR A 185 0.16 12.00 -11.59
CA THR A 185 -0.52 11.87 -12.88
C THR A 185 -0.85 10.41 -13.19
N THR A 186 -1.64 10.18 -14.23
CA THR A 186 -2.02 8.83 -14.70
C THR A 186 -0.90 8.10 -15.43
N LEU A 187 0.32 8.64 -15.52
CA LEU A 187 1.44 7.97 -16.21
C LEU A 187 1.72 6.58 -15.64
N CYS A 188 1.60 6.38 -14.33
CA CYS A 188 1.84 5.10 -13.66
C CYS A 188 0.83 3.98 -13.99
N VAL A 189 -0.29 4.32 -14.65
CA VAL A 189 -1.29 3.35 -15.15
C VAL A 189 -1.37 3.31 -16.68
N ARG A 190 -0.63 4.19 -17.38
CA ARG A 190 -0.57 4.25 -18.85
C ARG A 190 0.68 3.61 -19.40
N PHE A 191 1.81 3.82 -18.72
CA PHE A 191 3.13 3.41 -19.18
C PHE A 191 3.84 2.58 -18.13
N LYS A 192 4.72 1.69 -18.60
CA LYS A 192 5.66 0.99 -17.75
C LYS A 192 6.63 1.98 -17.09
N SER A 193 7.15 1.61 -15.93
CA SER A 193 8.00 2.50 -15.13
C SER A 193 9.34 2.80 -15.79
N GLU A 194 9.83 1.89 -16.62
CA GLU A 194 10.99 2.05 -17.51
C GLU A 194 10.75 3.20 -18.51
N VAL A 195 9.58 3.25 -19.13
CA VAL A 195 9.19 4.29 -20.10
C VAL A 195 9.01 5.63 -19.39
N VAL A 196 8.36 5.65 -18.24
CA VAL A 196 8.23 6.87 -17.42
C VAL A 196 9.61 7.37 -16.98
N ALA A 197 10.51 6.47 -16.59
CA ALA A 197 11.90 6.80 -16.24
C ALA A 197 12.67 7.41 -17.43
N CYS A 198 12.49 6.87 -18.64
CA CYS A 198 13.04 7.48 -19.85
C CYS A 198 12.52 8.91 -20.06
N GLY A 199 11.21 9.11 -19.92
CA GLY A 199 10.58 10.41 -20.08
C GLY A 199 11.07 11.46 -19.07
N VAL A 200 11.19 11.11 -17.79
CA VAL A 200 11.70 12.05 -16.77
C VAL A 200 13.18 12.35 -16.93
N VAL A 201 14.01 11.37 -17.34
CA VAL A 201 15.43 11.59 -17.65
C VAL A 201 15.58 12.49 -18.87
N TYR A 202 14.78 12.26 -19.91
CA TYR A 202 14.75 13.12 -21.09
C TYR A 202 14.35 14.56 -20.74
N ALA A 203 13.27 14.74 -19.97
CA ALA A 203 12.82 16.06 -19.52
C ALA A 203 13.88 16.76 -18.66
N ALA A 204 14.52 16.05 -17.73
CA ALA A 204 15.63 16.57 -16.93
C ALA A 204 16.78 17.03 -17.83
N ALA A 205 17.21 16.20 -18.78
CA ALA A 205 18.34 16.50 -19.67
C ALA A 205 18.06 17.75 -20.52
N ARG A 206 16.82 17.91 -21.01
CA ARG A 206 16.40 19.11 -21.75
C ARG A 206 16.43 20.36 -20.85
N ARG A 207 16.02 20.28 -19.58
CA ARG A 207 16.09 21.41 -18.63
C ARG A 207 17.53 21.86 -18.36
N PHE A 208 18.45 20.91 -18.24
CA PHE A 208 19.87 21.17 -18.01
C PHE A 208 20.70 21.35 -19.30
N GLN A 209 20.05 21.31 -20.47
CA GLN A 209 20.70 21.40 -21.78
C GLN A 209 21.82 20.36 -21.98
N VAL A 210 21.67 19.17 -21.37
CA VAL A 210 22.59 18.05 -21.51
C VAL A 210 22.28 17.32 -22.83
N PRO A 211 23.24 17.20 -23.76
CA PRO A 211 23.04 16.43 -24.98
C PRO A 211 23.03 14.94 -24.63
N LEU A 212 22.00 14.23 -25.08
CA LEU A 212 21.92 12.77 -24.97
C LEU A 212 22.13 12.12 -26.35
N PRO A 213 22.58 10.86 -26.43
CA PRO A 213 22.82 10.19 -27.71
C PRO A 213 21.54 10.06 -28.55
N GLU A 214 21.54 10.59 -29.78
CA GLU A 214 20.39 10.50 -30.70
C GLU A 214 20.60 9.47 -31.83
N ASN A 215 21.82 8.97 -32.05
CA ASN A 215 22.16 8.00 -33.11
C ASN A 215 23.06 6.85 -32.59
N PRO A 216 22.50 5.66 -32.31
CA PRO A 216 21.07 5.38 -32.21
C PRO A 216 20.45 6.14 -31.03
N PRO A 217 19.13 6.42 -31.07
CA PRO A 217 18.48 7.14 -29.99
C PRO A 217 18.54 6.34 -28.69
N TRP A 218 19.05 6.97 -27.64
CA TRP A 218 19.44 6.31 -26.39
C TRP A 218 18.29 5.55 -25.71
N TRP A 219 17.07 6.04 -25.83
CA TRP A 219 15.89 5.43 -25.20
C TRP A 219 15.55 4.05 -25.76
N LYS A 220 16.01 3.70 -26.97
CA LYS A 220 15.85 2.35 -27.51
C LYS A 220 16.63 1.30 -26.72
N ALA A 221 17.69 1.68 -26.02
CA ALA A 221 18.43 0.77 -25.15
C ALA A 221 17.64 0.38 -23.88
N PHE A 222 16.56 1.10 -23.59
CA PHE A 222 15.70 0.92 -22.43
C PHE A 222 14.25 0.58 -22.81
N ASP A 223 14.05 0.02 -24.01
CA ASP A 223 12.75 -0.38 -24.56
C ASP A 223 11.71 0.77 -24.62
N GLY A 224 12.17 2.03 -24.70
CA GLY A 224 11.29 3.19 -24.84
C GLY A 224 11.06 3.59 -26.30
N GLU A 225 9.89 4.19 -26.58
CA GLU A 225 9.60 4.85 -27.85
C GLU A 225 9.58 6.38 -27.72
N LYS A 226 9.93 7.09 -28.80
CA LYS A 226 9.93 8.57 -28.80
C LYS A 226 8.54 9.15 -28.53
N SER A 227 7.50 8.55 -29.10
CA SER A 227 6.10 8.94 -28.90
C SER A 227 5.70 8.88 -27.42
N GLU A 228 6.11 7.84 -26.70
CA GLU A 228 5.82 7.66 -25.27
C GLU A 228 6.60 8.68 -24.42
N ILE A 229 7.87 8.94 -24.76
CA ILE A 229 8.70 9.94 -24.06
C ILE A 229 8.13 11.34 -24.23
N ASP A 230 7.74 11.70 -25.45
CA ASP A 230 7.11 12.99 -25.76
C ASP A 230 5.79 13.13 -24.98
N GLU A 231 5.01 12.05 -24.85
CA GLU A 231 3.79 12.01 -24.08
C GLU A 231 4.02 12.18 -22.56
N VAL A 232 5.03 11.52 -21.98
CA VAL A 232 5.44 11.73 -20.58
C VAL A 232 5.79 13.20 -20.35
N CYS A 233 6.58 13.80 -21.25
CA CYS A 233 6.96 15.21 -21.16
C CYS A 233 5.75 16.15 -21.26
N ARG A 234 4.81 15.85 -22.16
CA ARG A 234 3.57 16.63 -22.34
C ARG A 234 2.69 16.58 -21.08
N VAL A 235 2.53 15.40 -20.48
CA VAL A 235 1.75 15.24 -19.24
C VAL A 235 2.41 15.99 -18.06
N LEU A 236 3.73 15.94 -17.94
CA LEU A 236 4.46 16.70 -16.91
C LEU A 236 4.34 18.21 -17.14
N ALA A 237 4.49 18.68 -18.38
CA ALA A 237 4.31 20.10 -18.72
C ALA A 237 2.88 20.57 -18.39
N HIS A 238 1.88 19.74 -18.70
CA HIS A 238 0.50 20.02 -18.34
C HIS A 238 0.31 20.08 -16.81
N LEU A 239 0.87 19.15 -16.05
CA LEU A 239 0.82 19.17 -14.57
C LEU A 239 1.34 20.50 -14.00
N TYR A 240 2.45 21.03 -14.52
CA TYR A 240 3.00 22.31 -14.07
C TYR A 240 2.18 23.54 -14.50
N SER A 241 1.31 23.40 -15.50
CA SER A 241 0.39 24.47 -15.92
C SER A 241 -0.87 24.57 -15.04
N LEU A 242 -1.17 23.53 -14.26
CA LEU A 242 -2.39 23.47 -13.46
C LEU A 242 -2.30 24.33 -12.20
N PRO A 243 -3.43 24.93 -11.76
CA PRO A 243 -3.48 25.64 -10.49
C PRO A 243 -3.32 24.69 -9.30
N LYS A 244 -3.06 25.25 -8.13
CA LYS A 244 -3.02 24.48 -6.88
C LYS A 244 -4.36 23.78 -6.64
N THR A 245 -4.30 22.49 -6.37
CA THR A 245 -5.48 21.65 -6.18
C THR A 245 -6.24 22.02 -4.91
N GLN A 246 -7.57 21.93 -5.01
CA GLN A 246 -8.50 22.06 -3.90
C GLN A 246 -9.42 20.85 -3.88
N TYR A 247 -9.99 20.55 -2.71
CA TYR A 247 -10.97 19.47 -2.60
C TYR A 247 -12.27 19.90 -3.28
N ILE A 248 -12.81 19.03 -4.13
CA ILE A 248 -14.10 19.22 -4.79
C ILE A 248 -15.03 18.12 -4.26
N PRO A 249 -16.12 18.45 -3.54
CA PRO A 249 -17.04 17.46 -3.01
C PRO A 249 -17.85 16.84 -4.16
N VAL A 250 -17.54 15.58 -4.49
CA VAL A 250 -18.26 14.80 -5.52
C VAL A 250 -18.80 13.48 -4.99
N CYS A 251 -18.29 13.00 -3.85
CA CYS A 251 -18.75 11.76 -3.24
C CYS A 251 -20.18 11.96 -2.73
N LYS A 252 -21.11 11.12 -3.17
CA LYS A 252 -22.47 11.11 -2.61
C LYS A 252 -22.37 10.48 -1.23
N ASP A 253 -22.88 11.14 -0.19
CA ASP A 253 -22.98 10.59 1.17
C ASP A 253 -23.95 9.41 1.19
N SER A 254 -23.51 8.30 0.63
CA SER A 254 -24.15 7.02 0.80
C SER A 254 -23.61 6.48 2.12
N ARG A 255 -24.44 6.50 3.17
CA ARG A 255 -24.23 5.57 4.28
C ARG A 255 -23.98 4.21 3.64
N MET A 256 -22.85 3.58 3.90
CA MET A 256 -22.42 2.33 3.26
C MET A 256 -23.29 1.10 3.62
N SER A 257 -24.53 1.31 4.03
CA SER A 257 -25.63 0.35 4.05
C SER A 257 -26.29 0.43 2.67
N ASP A 258 -26.13 -0.53 1.76
CA ASP A 258 -27.08 -1.64 1.71
C ASP A 258 -26.54 -2.93 1.04
N ASP A 259 -25.30 -2.92 0.52
CA ASP A 259 -24.73 -4.12 -0.15
C ASP A 259 -23.93 -5.03 0.81
N GLU A 260 -23.36 -4.50 1.90
CA GLU A 260 -22.57 -5.31 2.85
C GLU A 260 -23.44 -6.02 3.91
N SER A 261 -24.71 -5.62 4.10
CA SER A 261 -25.65 -6.27 5.02
C SER A 261 -25.88 -7.75 4.67
N LYS A 262 -25.68 -8.13 3.39
CA LYS A 262 -25.86 -9.50 2.89
C LYS A 262 -24.59 -10.34 2.93
N ASP A 263 -23.41 -9.73 3.02
CA ASP A 263 -22.12 -10.44 3.03
C ASP A 263 -21.60 -10.64 4.45
N MET A 264 -21.79 -9.65 5.33
CA MET A 264 -21.49 -9.81 6.76
C MET A 264 -22.39 -10.82 7.47
N THR A 265 -23.66 -10.91 7.08
CA THR A 265 -24.59 -11.93 7.61
C THR A 265 -24.20 -13.35 7.19
N LYS A 266 -23.54 -13.52 6.03
CA LYS A 266 -23.01 -14.83 5.59
C LYS A 266 -21.74 -15.22 6.34
N GLU A 267 -20.81 -14.29 6.58
CA GLU A 267 -19.61 -14.59 7.38
C GLU A 267 -19.97 -14.88 8.85
N GLU A 268 -20.93 -14.17 9.45
CA GLU A 268 -21.40 -14.48 10.81
C GLU A 268 -22.11 -15.84 10.87
N HIS A 269 -22.91 -16.23 9.88
CA HIS A 269 -23.53 -17.58 9.84
C HIS A 269 -22.50 -18.70 9.63
N VAL A 270 -21.41 -18.45 8.91
CA VAL A 270 -20.31 -19.42 8.71
C VAL A 270 -19.41 -19.53 9.94
N LEU A 271 -19.23 -18.44 10.70
CA LEU A 271 -18.51 -18.45 11.98
C LEU A 271 -19.36 -19.06 13.12
N LYS A 272 -20.68 -18.87 13.11
CA LYS A 272 -21.61 -19.44 14.10
C LYS A 272 -21.85 -20.94 13.88
N SER A 273 -21.94 -21.38 12.62
CA SER A 273 -21.99 -22.82 12.28
C SER A 273 -20.67 -23.55 12.60
N LYS A 274 -19.51 -22.85 12.57
CA LYS A 274 -18.23 -23.40 13.06
C LYS A 274 -18.05 -23.32 14.57
N SER A 275 -18.74 -22.41 15.28
CA SER A 275 -18.73 -22.38 16.75
C SER A 275 -19.66 -23.43 17.35
N ASP A 276 -20.80 -23.69 16.72
CA ASP A 276 -21.77 -24.69 17.21
C ASP A 276 -21.26 -26.13 16.99
N CYS A 277 -20.45 -26.40 15.97
CA CYS A 277 -19.72 -27.68 15.85
C CYS A 277 -18.47 -27.78 16.76
N ARG A 278 -18.07 -26.71 17.46
CA ARG A 278 -16.93 -26.74 18.41
C ARG A 278 -17.35 -26.86 19.87
N SER A 279 -18.62 -26.62 20.20
CA SER A 279 -19.16 -26.76 21.55
C SER A 279 -19.36 -28.20 22.01
N GLU A 280 -19.40 -29.19 21.10
CA GLU A 280 -19.57 -30.60 21.48
C GLU A 280 -18.26 -31.40 21.64
N VAL A 281 -17.08 -30.82 21.36
CA VAL A 281 -15.79 -31.55 21.45
C VAL A 281 -14.89 -31.07 22.60
N ILE A 282 -15.26 -30.00 23.31
CA ILE A 282 -14.42 -29.41 24.38
C ILE A 282 -14.76 -29.97 25.78
N GLY A 283 -15.80 -30.80 25.90
CA GLY A 283 -16.20 -31.43 27.18
C GLY A 283 -15.29 -32.55 27.68
N GLU A 284 -14.46 -33.17 26.83
CA GLU A 284 -13.71 -34.38 27.21
C GLU A 284 -12.19 -34.18 27.37
N THR A 285 -11.60 -33.10 26.86
CA THR A 285 -10.13 -32.95 26.88
C THR A 285 -9.55 -32.34 28.17
N CYS A 286 -10.38 -31.88 29.10
CA CYS A 286 -9.91 -31.29 30.36
C CYS A 286 -9.69 -32.33 31.48
N LYS A 287 -10.28 -33.52 31.42
CA LYS A 287 -10.04 -34.59 32.42
C LYS A 287 -8.82 -35.48 32.12
N ASP A 288 -8.38 -35.54 30.86
CA ASP A 288 -7.24 -36.38 30.47
C ASP A 288 -5.87 -35.67 30.59
N LYS A 289 -5.83 -34.34 30.56
CA LYS A 289 -4.57 -33.59 30.75
C LYS A 289 -4.06 -33.67 32.20
N ASP A 290 -4.95 -33.66 33.19
CA ASP A 290 -4.55 -33.81 34.60
C ASP A 290 -4.17 -35.26 34.94
N ARG A 291 -4.86 -36.25 34.37
CA ARG A 291 -4.50 -37.68 34.54
C ARG A 291 -3.12 -38.04 33.95
N ASN A 292 -2.74 -37.43 32.83
CA ASN A 292 -1.42 -37.66 32.23
C ASN A 292 -0.28 -36.93 32.96
N ARG A 293 -0.57 -35.77 33.58
CA ARG A 293 0.43 -35.02 34.37
C ARG A 293 0.81 -35.76 35.65
N ASP A 294 -0.15 -36.41 36.31
CA ASP A 294 0.10 -37.23 37.49
C ASP A 294 0.74 -38.59 37.16
N ARG A 295 0.45 -39.19 35.99
CA ARG A 295 1.14 -40.41 35.52
C ARG A 295 2.63 -40.17 35.22
N ASN A 296 2.98 -39.03 34.60
CA ASN A 296 4.38 -38.70 34.33
C ASN A 296 5.17 -38.39 35.61
N ARG A 297 4.56 -37.70 36.59
CA ARG A 297 5.19 -37.48 37.91
C ARG A 297 5.46 -38.77 38.68
N LYS A 298 4.62 -39.81 38.52
CA LYS A 298 4.85 -41.13 39.11
C LYS A 298 5.99 -41.90 38.41
N ARG A 299 6.05 -41.84 37.07
CA ARG A 299 7.13 -42.47 36.29
C ARG A 299 8.51 -41.85 36.54
N ASP A 300 8.59 -40.53 36.73
CA ASP A 300 9.88 -39.87 37.00
C ASP A 300 10.40 -40.20 38.41
N ARG A 301 9.52 -40.34 39.42
CA ARG A 301 9.92 -40.82 40.76
C ARG A 301 10.44 -42.26 40.76
N ASP A 302 9.80 -43.14 39.99
CA ASP A 302 10.24 -44.55 39.89
C ASP A 302 11.58 -44.68 39.13
N ARG A 303 11.81 -43.83 38.11
CA ARG A 303 13.08 -43.80 37.36
C ARG A 303 14.26 -43.31 38.21
N ASP A 304 14.04 -42.34 39.10
CA ASP A 304 15.08 -41.88 40.02
C ASP A 304 15.41 -42.93 41.09
N MET A 305 14.43 -43.69 41.60
CA MET A 305 14.67 -44.73 42.60
C MET A 305 15.56 -45.88 42.08
N TYR A 306 15.44 -46.26 40.81
CA TYR A 306 16.32 -47.28 40.19
C TYR A 306 17.73 -46.76 39.91
N ARG A 307 17.89 -45.45 39.67
CA ARG A 307 19.20 -44.82 39.39
C ARG A 307 20.05 -44.68 40.65
N THR A 308 19.42 -44.51 41.82
CA THR A 308 20.13 -44.48 43.11
C THR A 308 20.55 -45.88 43.57
N LYS A 309 19.73 -46.91 43.33
CA LYS A 309 20.09 -48.31 43.66
C LYS A 309 21.25 -48.86 42.83
N SER A 310 21.38 -48.44 41.56
CA SER A 310 22.48 -48.87 40.69
C SER A 310 23.82 -48.21 41.03
N ARG A 311 23.82 -47.03 41.69
CA ARG A 311 25.04 -46.32 42.11
C ARG A 311 25.63 -46.86 43.42
N ASP A 312 24.83 -47.53 44.26
CA ASP A 312 25.31 -48.17 45.50
C ASP A 312 25.88 -49.59 45.27
N SER A 313 25.52 -50.24 44.16
CA SER A 313 26.10 -51.54 43.75
C SER A 313 27.51 -51.42 43.16
N ASP A 314 27.84 -50.31 42.49
CA ASP A 314 29.14 -50.10 41.84
C ASP A 314 30.25 -49.61 42.80
N ARG A 315 29.90 -49.27 44.05
CA ARG A 315 30.88 -48.82 45.07
C ARG A 315 31.44 -49.93 45.96
N ARG A 316 31.03 -51.20 45.78
CA ARG A 316 31.47 -52.34 46.61
C ARG A 316 32.31 -53.39 45.87
N GLY A 317 32.85 -53.07 44.69
CA GLY A 317 33.45 -54.07 43.82
C GLY A 317 34.82 -53.73 43.26
N TYR A 318 35.76 -53.13 44.01
CA TYR A 318 37.19 -53.14 43.66
C TYR A 318 38.06 -53.06 44.93
N LYS A 319 38.25 -54.22 45.57
CA LYS A 319 39.37 -54.60 46.43
C LYS A 319 39.79 -56.01 46.00
N HIS A 320 41.11 -56.26 45.92
CA HIS A 320 41.80 -57.45 45.35
C HIS A 320 41.91 -57.37 43.81
N PHE A 321 43.08 -57.38 43.18
CA PHE A 321 44.43 -57.88 43.50
C PHE A 321 45.49 -56.86 43.12
#